data_AF-A0A1A8NSY8-F1
#
_entry.id   AF-A0A1A8NSY8-F1
#
_cell.length_a   1.000
_cell.length_b   1.000
_cell.length_c   1.000
_cell.angle_alpha   90.00
_cell.angle_beta   90.00
_cell.angle_gamma   90.00
#
_symmetry.space_group_name_H-M   'P 1'
#
loop_
_entity.id
_entity.type
_entity.pdbx_description
1 polymer ?
#
loop_
_entity_poly.entity_id
_entity_poly.type
_entity_poly.pdbx_seq_one_letter_code
_entity_poly.pdbx_strand_id
1 'polypeptide(L)'
;QTFEEQKAYSLVIYNTNSGIKCKMVEDYIKKNEDGNPNIRFFNTRPEPVNLTVGREQFYVPSDYSMTPNKSVDRGEYPSVNCSARPETCDSLNLGLLDFGASYTFILLQESGTIVAKRMEDVEANNVHVAWQIPQYVLLTAGEVMFSITGLEFSYSQAPTNMKSVLQAGWLLTVAFGNVIVLIVAEGAGLEQWKEFLLFAVLLLGVCVIFSIMAYFYTNNDPEQLDKIFLEDSKWDEDEDDNMKKKNEEIQLNKAGKSTRL
;
A
#
# COMPACT_ATOMS: atom_id res chain seq x y z
N GLN A 1 4.92 -33.80 -16.58
CA GLN A 1 5.35 -32.67 -15.73
C GLN A 1 4.13 -31.83 -15.46
N THR A 2 3.94 -31.42 -14.21
CA THR A 2 2.78 -30.64 -13.78
C THR A 2 3.28 -29.23 -13.52
N PHE A 3 2.66 -28.25 -14.17
CA PHE A 3 2.92 -26.84 -13.90
C PHE A 3 2.10 -26.42 -12.70
N GLU A 4 2.72 -25.72 -11.76
CA GLU A 4 2.00 -25.08 -10.65
C GLU A 4 1.71 -23.62 -11.03
N GLU A 5 0.56 -23.14 -10.57
CA GLU A 5 0.17 -21.74 -10.76
C GLU A 5 1.10 -20.81 -9.97
N GLN A 6 1.35 -19.60 -10.48
CA GLN A 6 2.24 -18.60 -9.89
C GLN A 6 3.74 -18.97 -9.81
N LYS A 7 4.18 -20.01 -10.52
CA LYS A 7 5.61 -20.35 -10.67
C LYS A 7 6.08 -20.14 -12.10
N ALA A 8 7.32 -19.69 -12.24
CA ALA A 8 8.00 -19.63 -13.53
C ALA A 8 8.96 -20.80 -13.66
N TYR A 9 9.13 -21.28 -14.89
CA TYR A 9 9.99 -22.40 -15.20
C TYR A 9 10.83 -22.11 -16.43
N SER A 10 12.13 -22.34 -16.32
CA SER A 10 13.05 -22.33 -17.45
C SER A 10 13.22 -23.74 -17.98
N LEU A 11 12.97 -23.91 -19.29
CA LEU A 11 13.21 -25.17 -19.98
C LEU A 11 14.59 -25.17 -20.62
N VAL A 12 15.51 -25.96 -20.08
CA VAL A 12 16.84 -26.13 -20.64
C VAL A 12 16.83 -27.31 -21.61
N ILE A 13 17.10 -27.02 -22.88
CA ILE A 13 17.20 -28.02 -23.95
C ILE A 13 18.68 -28.16 -24.32
N TYR A 14 19.22 -29.37 -24.22
CA TYR A 14 20.62 -29.64 -24.54
C TYR A 14 20.78 -30.96 -25.27
N ASN A 15 21.79 -31.01 -26.13
CA ASN A 15 22.08 -32.20 -26.91
C ASN A 15 23.04 -33.12 -26.14
N THR A 16 22.75 -34.42 -26.15
CA THR A 16 23.62 -35.46 -25.60
C THR A 16 23.89 -36.51 -26.66
N ASN A 17 24.91 -37.36 -26.45
CA ASN A 17 25.22 -38.46 -27.38
C ASN A 17 24.04 -39.42 -27.60
N SER A 18 23.06 -39.45 -26.69
CA SER A 18 21.83 -40.24 -26.76
C SER A 18 20.62 -39.50 -27.37
N GLY A 19 20.80 -38.28 -27.87
CA GLY A 19 19.75 -37.41 -28.40
C GLY A 19 19.52 -36.14 -27.58
N ILE A 20 18.49 -35.39 -27.93
CA ILE A 20 18.11 -34.14 -27.27
C ILE A 20 17.45 -34.46 -25.92
N LYS A 21 17.99 -33.92 -24.83
CA LYS A 21 17.40 -34.00 -23.49
C LYS A 21 16.86 -32.63 -23.09
N CYS A 22 15.79 -32.65 -22.31
CA CYS A 22 15.18 -31.45 -21.76
C CYS A 22 15.15 -31.56 -20.24
N LYS A 23 15.53 -30.49 -19.55
CA LYS A 23 15.44 -30.36 -18.10
C LYS A 23 14.65 -29.10 -17.77
N MET A 24 13.61 -29.27 -16.96
CA MET A 24 12.84 -28.16 -16.43
C MET A 24 13.45 -27.73 -15.11
N VAL A 25 13.64 -26.43 -14.94
CA VAL A 25 14.13 -25.82 -13.71
C VAL A 25 13.12 -24.77 -13.26
N GLU A 26 12.78 -24.75 -11.98
CA GLU A 26 11.93 -23.71 -11.40
C GLU A 26 12.73 -22.43 -11.25
N ASP A 27 12.14 -21.32 -11.69
CA ASP A 27 12.76 -20.00 -11.65
C ASP A 27 12.34 -19.26 -10.39
N TYR A 28 13.33 -18.64 -9.76
CA TYR A 28 13.09 -17.83 -8.59
C TYR A 28 12.67 -16.43 -9.02
N ILE A 29 11.35 -16.22 -9.07
CA ILE A 29 10.73 -14.95 -9.46
C ILE A 29 10.55 -13.97 -8.30
N LYS A 30 10.76 -14.41 -7.06
CA LYS A 30 10.61 -13.55 -5.88
C LYS A 30 11.83 -12.62 -5.77
N LYS A 31 11.59 -11.31 -5.76
CA LYS A 31 12.64 -10.32 -5.49
C LYS A 31 13.09 -10.40 -4.03
N ASN A 32 14.38 -10.14 -3.79
CA ASN A 32 14.88 -10.05 -2.42
C ASN A 32 14.32 -8.79 -1.73
N GLU A 33 14.00 -8.90 -0.45
CA GLU A 33 13.48 -7.80 0.37
C GLU A 33 14.55 -6.73 0.62
N ASP A 34 15.83 -7.13 0.67
CA ASP A 34 16.98 -6.21 0.80
C ASP A 34 17.25 -5.38 -0.46
N GLY A 35 16.58 -5.68 -1.58
CA GLY A 35 16.80 -5.02 -2.87
C GLY A 35 18.08 -5.45 -3.59
N ASN A 36 18.91 -6.32 -2.99
CA ASN A 36 20.09 -6.88 -3.62
C ASN A 36 19.73 -7.85 -4.76
N PRO A 37 20.53 -7.91 -5.84
CA PRO A 37 20.32 -8.86 -6.93
C PRO A 37 20.52 -10.30 -6.49
N ASN A 38 19.70 -11.20 -7.03
CA ASN A 38 19.88 -12.62 -6.90
C ASN A 38 20.61 -13.17 -8.12
N ILE A 39 21.56 -14.07 -7.90
CA ILE A 39 22.26 -14.76 -8.98
C ILE A 39 22.22 -16.26 -8.78
N ARG A 40 22.15 -16.98 -9.91
CA ARG A 40 22.36 -18.41 -10.00
C ARG A 40 23.18 -18.76 -11.23
N PHE A 41 23.87 -19.89 -11.16
CA PHE A 41 24.72 -20.38 -12.23
C PHE A 41 24.19 -21.71 -12.75
N PHE A 42 24.20 -21.85 -14.07
CA PHE A 42 23.92 -23.08 -14.77
C PHE A 42 25.19 -23.57 -15.46
N ASN A 43 25.62 -24.80 -15.18
CA ASN A 43 26.84 -25.34 -15.76
C ASN A 43 26.54 -26.38 -16.85
N THR A 44 26.92 -26.09 -18.09
CA THR A 44 26.80 -27.05 -19.20
C THR A 44 27.98 -28.02 -19.27
N ARG A 45 29.00 -27.84 -18.44
CA ARG A 45 30.24 -28.64 -18.49
C ARG A 45 30.12 -29.92 -17.65
N PRO A 46 30.89 -30.96 -17.99
CA PRO A 46 31.00 -32.19 -17.20
C PRO A 46 31.83 -32.02 -15.93
N GLU A 47 32.46 -30.86 -15.72
CA GLU A 47 33.32 -30.57 -14.57
C GLU A 47 32.70 -29.48 -13.69
N PRO A 48 32.82 -29.60 -12.35
CA PRO A 48 32.33 -28.58 -11.43
C PRO A 48 33.22 -27.34 -11.46
N VAL A 49 32.61 -26.19 -11.17
CA VAL A 49 33.28 -24.87 -11.17
C VAL A 49 32.97 -24.14 -9.87
N ASN A 50 33.99 -23.55 -9.26
CA ASN A 50 33.87 -22.70 -8.10
C ASN A 50 34.05 -21.23 -8.49
N LEU A 51 33.03 -20.42 -8.23
CA LEU A 51 33.01 -19.00 -8.54
C LEU A 51 32.94 -18.17 -7.25
N THR A 52 33.66 -17.06 -7.19
CA THR A 52 33.58 -16.10 -6.08
C THR A 52 33.09 -14.76 -6.60
N VAL A 53 31.84 -14.41 -6.30
CA VAL A 53 31.20 -13.17 -6.72
C VAL A 53 31.08 -12.25 -5.51
N GLY A 54 31.93 -11.23 -5.46
CA GLY A 54 32.00 -10.34 -4.30
C GLY A 54 32.43 -11.10 -3.04
N ARG A 55 31.54 -11.18 -2.05
CA ARG A 55 31.78 -11.89 -0.78
C ARG A 55 31.27 -13.33 -0.80
N GLU A 56 30.45 -13.69 -1.79
CA GLU A 56 29.77 -14.98 -1.86
C GLU A 56 30.53 -15.97 -2.74
N GLN A 57 30.58 -17.22 -2.30
CA GLN A 57 31.13 -18.33 -3.06
C GLN A 57 30.02 -19.24 -3.58
N PHE A 58 30.15 -19.66 -4.83
CA PHE A 58 29.22 -20.52 -5.55
C PHE A 58 29.94 -21.79 -5.98
N TYR A 59 29.47 -22.93 -5.47
CA TYR A 59 29.84 -24.25 -5.98
C TYR A 59 28.85 -24.63 -7.07
N VAL A 60 29.30 -24.62 -8.32
CA VAL A 60 28.48 -24.96 -9.48
C VAL A 60 28.75 -26.42 -9.86
N PRO A 61 27.80 -27.34 -9.64
CA PRO A 61 28.04 -28.75 -9.92
C PRO A 61 28.17 -29.03 -11.42
N SER A 62 28.64 -30.21 -11.80
CA SER A 62 28.72 -30.66 -13.20
C SER A 62 27.35 -31.04 -13.76
N ASP A 63 27.33 -31.41 -15.03
CA ASP A 63 26.25 -32.19 -15.67
C ASP A 63 24.90 -31.46 -15.74
N TYR A 64 24.88 -30.26 -16.33
CA TYR A 64 23.64 -29.50 -16.59
C TYR A 64 22.84 -29.25 -15.30
N SER A 65 23.55 -28.94 -14.22
CA SER A 65 22.98 -28.61 -12.91
C SER A 65 22.97 -27.09 -12.69
N MET A 66 22.05 -26.67 -11.82
CA MET A 66 21.82 -25.27 -11.45
C MET A 66 22.21 -25.11 -9.98
N THR A 67 22.84 -23.99 -9.63
CA THR A 67 23.05 -23.62 -8.22
C THR A 67 21.77 -23.14 -7.56
N PRO A 68 21.68 -23.20 -6.22
CA PRO A 68 20.70 -22.40 -5.51
C PRO A 68 20.94 -20.90 -5.77
N ASN A 69 19.88 -20.12 -5.68
CA ASN A 69 19.95 -18.67 -5.75
C ASN A 69 20.64 -18.13 -4.50
N LYS A 70 21.52 -17.15 -4.69
CA LYS A 70 22.05 -16.35 -3.59
C LYS A 70 22.00 -14.87 -3.94
N SER A 71 21.78 -14.06 -2.91
CA SER A 71 21.85 -12.61 -3.00
C SER A 71 23.32 -12.17 -3.01
N VAL A 72 23.64 -11.20 -3.87
CA VAL A 72 24.96 -10.55 -3.91
C VAL A 72 24.80 -9.04 -3.83
N ASP A 73 25.83 -8.33 -3.37
CA ASP A 73 25.82 -6.87 -3.32
C ASP A 73 25.68 -6.29 -4.74
N ARG A 74 24.98 -5.16 -4.86
CA ARG A 74 24.91 -4.43 -6.13
C ARG A 74 26.29 -3.93 -6.54
N GLY A 75 26.64 -4.16 -7.80
CA GLY A 75 27.89 -3.64 -8.36
C GLY A 75 28.16 -4.12 -9.77
N GLU A 76 29.22 -3.59 -10.35
CA GLU A 76 29.77 -4.10 -11.60
C GLU A 76 30.83 -5.17 -11.29
N TYR A 77 30.70 -6.33 -11.92
CA TYR A 77 31.56 -7.49 -11.72
C TYR A 77 32.28 -7.85 -13.04
N PRO A 78 33.27 -7.06 -13.46
CA PRO A 78 33.97 -7.27 -14.73
C PRO A 78 34.93 -8.47 -14.71
N SER A 79 35.38 -8.90 -13.52
CA SER A 79 36.37 -9.96 -13.36
C SER A 79 36.11 -10.78 -12.09
N VAL A 80 35.27 -11.79 -12.23
CA VAL A 80 34.92 -12.76 -11.19
C VAL A 80 35.93 -13.88 -11.16
N ASN A 81 36.44 -14.19 -9.97
CA ASN A 81 37.42 -15.25 -9.81
C ASN A 81 36.76 -16.62 -10.02
N CYS A 82 37.39 -17.44 -10.86
CA CYS A 82 36.90 -18.73 -11.26
C CYS A 82 37.96 -19.80 -11.05
N SER A 83 37.56 -20.91 -10.44
CA SER A 83 38.42 -22.06 -10.23
C SER A 83 37.70 -23.30 -10.72
N ALA A 84 38.19 -23.85 -11.84
CA ALA A 84 37.80 -25.14 -12.37
C ALA A 84 38.95 -26.14 -12.15
N ARG A 85 38.65 -27.43 -12.08
CA ARG A 85 39.65 -28.52 -12.07
C ARG A 85 39.21 -29.52 -13.15
N PRO A 86 40.06 -29.87 -14.12
CA PRO A 86 41.53 -29.74 -14.23
C PRO A 86 42.04 -28.57 -15.09
N GLU A 87 41.16 -27.82 -15.77
CA GLU A 87 41.53 -26.64 -16.56
C GLU A 87 41.53 -25.34 -15.73
N THR A 88 42.46 -24.44 -16.04
CA THR A 88 42.46 -23.06 -15.51
C THR A 88 41.31 -22.27 -16.10
N CYS A 89 40.58 -21.57 -15.25
CA CYS A 89 39.46 -20.73 -15.66
C CYS A 89 39.89 -19.26 -15.64
N ASP A 90 39.69 -18.57 -16.77
CA ASP A 90 39.89 -17.11 -16.83
C ASP A 90 38.83 -16.39 -16.00
N SER A 91 39.10 -15.13 -15.62
CA SER A 91 38.13 -14.33 -14.89
C SER A 91 36.87 -14.07 -15.74
N LEU A 92 35.69 -14.31 -15.18
CA LEU A 92 34.42 -14.11 -15.89
C LEU A 92 33.90 -12.69 -15.72
N ASN A 93 33.39 -12.11 -16.80
CA ASN A 93 32.69 -10.84 -16.75
C ASN A 93 31.18 -11.08 -16.60
N LEU A 94 30.60 -10.68 -15.48
CA LEU A 94 29.15 -10.75 -15.21
C LEU A 94 28.43 -9.42 -15.50
N GLY A 95 29.18 -8.34 -15.73
CA GLY A 95 28.66 -6.99 -15.94
C GLY A 95 28.05 -6.36 -14.70
N LEU A 96 27.18 -5.37 -14.92
CA LEU A 96 26.41 -4.70 -13.86
C LEU A 96 25.26 -5.60 -13.39
N LEU A 97 25.23 -5.89 -12.09
CA LEU A 97 24.11 -6.52 -11.41
C LEU A 97 23.31 -5.43 -10.72
N ASP A 98 22.07 -5.20 -11.15
CA ASP A 98 21.26 -4.07 -10.66
C ASP A 98 20.24 -4.46 -9.57
N PHE A 99 19.66 -3.48 -8.91
CA PHE A 99 18.79 -3.69 -7.74
C PHE A 99 17.55 -4.54 -8.08
N GLY A 100 17.29 -5.54 -7.23
CA GLY A 100 16.09 -6.38 -7.27
C GLY A 100 15.96 -7.27 -8.51
N ALA A 101 16.99 -7.31 -9.36
CA ALA A 101 17.04 -8.19 -10.52
C ALA A 101 17.44 -9.61 -10.11
N SER A 102 17.01 -10.59 -10.89
CA SER A 102 17.44 -11.99 -10.75
C SER A 102 18.11 -12.41 -12.05
N TYR A 103 19.35 -12.89 -11.97
CA TYR A 103 20.15 -13.28 -13.12
C TYR A 103 20.50 -14.77 -13.08
N THR A 104 20.35 -15.42 -14.23
CA THR A 104 20.92 -16.73 -14.50
C THR A 104 22.15 -16.58 -15.39
N PHE A 105 23.29 -17.06 -14.91
CA PHE A 105 24.50 -17.13 -15.71
C PHE A 105 24.71 -18.55 -16.22
N ILE A 106 24.68 -18.70 -17.54
CA ILE A 106 24.91 -19.96 -18.22
C ILE A 106 26.40 -20.03 -18.55
N LEU A 107 27.11 -20.94 -17.90
CA LEU A 107 28.52 -21.20 -18.15
C LEU A 107 28.64 -22.08 -19.40
N LEU A 108 29.18 -21.50 -20.47
CA LEU A 108 29.42 -22.16 -21.75
C LEU A 108 30.93 -22.26 -21.99
N GLN A 109 31.33 -23.25 -22.78
CA GLN A 109 32.70 -23.37 -23.25
C GLN A 109 32.75 -22.91 -24.71
N GLU A 110 33.41 -21.78 -24.95
CA GLU A 110 33.56 -21.17 -26.27
C GLU A 110 35.05 -20.99 -26.57
N SER A 111 35.50 -21.55 -27.70
CA SER A 111 36.90 -21.49 -28.15
C SER A 111 37.95 -21.90 -27.10
N GLY A 112 37.59 -22.85 -26.20
CA GLY A 112 38.47 -23.32 -25.13
C GLY A 112 38.45 -22.47 -23.85
N THR A 113 37.71 -21.37 -23.83
CA THR A 113 37.54 -20.50 -22.66
C THR A 113 36.13 -20.64 -22.08
N ILE A 114 35.98 -20.38 -20.78
CA ILE A 114 34.69 -20.46 -20.09
C ILE A 114 34.07 -19.07 -20.10
N VAL A 115 32.91 -18.93 -20.75
CA VAL A 115 32.19 -17.66 -20.86
C VAL A 115 30.86 -17.79 -20.13
N ALA A 116 30.53 -16.81 -19.28
CA ALA A 116 29.21 -16.70 -18.68
C ALA A 116 28.32 -15.89 -19.61
N LYS A 117 27.28 -16.53 -20.15
CA LYS A 117 26.20 -15.82 -20.83
C LYS A 117 25.13 -15.44 -19.82
N ARG A 118 24.79 -14.15 -19.77
CA ARG A 118 23.75 -13.65 -18.86
C ARG A 118 22.35 -13.88 -19.43
N MET A 119 21.43 -14.28 -18.57
CA MET A 119 19.99 -14.30 -18.77
C MET A 119 19.36 -13.55 -17.59
N GLU A 120 18.46 -12.62 -17.89
CA GLU A 120 17.72 -11.87 -16.88
C GLU A 120 16.38 -12.55 -16.66
N ASP A 121 16.19 -13.12 -15.47
CA ASP A 121 14.97 -13.84 -15.10
C ASP A 121 13.91 -12.86 -14.58
N VAL A 122 14.36 -11.85 -13.84
CA VAL A 122 13.52 -10.80 -13.27
C VAL A 122 14.18 -9.46 -13.50
N GLU A 123 13.43 -8.53 -14.10
CA GLU A 123 13.90 -7.19 -14.42
C GLU A 123 14.25 -6.39 -13.16
N ALA A 124 15.32 -5.59 -13.27
CA ALA A 124 15.72 -4.63 -12.26
C ALA A 124 14.61 -3.66 -11.85
N ASN A 125 14.68 -3.16 -10.61
CA ASN A 125 13.78 -2.14 -10.12
C ASN A 125 14.13 -0.78 -10.74
N ASN A 126 13.29 -0.29 -11.66
CA ASN A 126 13.50 0.97 -12.36
C ASN A 126 12.80 2.19 -11.70
N VAL A 127 12.03 2.00 -10.63
CA VAL A 127 11.24 3.07 -10.01
C VAL A 127 11.92 3.59 -8.75
N HIS A 128 12.28 4.87 -8.75
CA HIS A 128 12.82 5.53 -7.57
C HIS A 128 11.72 5.72 -6.52
N VAL A 129 12.05 5.49 -5.24
CA VAL A 129 11.15 5.73 -4.08
C VAL A 129 10.59 7.17 -4.04
N ALA A 130 11.24 8.12 -4.71
CA ALA A 130 10.83 9.52 -4.74
C ALA A 130 9.49 9.71 -5.48
N TRP A 131 9.10 8.74 -6.31
CA TRP A 131 7.78 8.72 -6.95
C TRP A 131 6.61 8.61 -5.97
N GLN A 132 6.85 8.21 -4.73
CA GLN A 132 5.82 8.22 -3.69
C GLN A 132 5.54 9.63 -3.17
N ILE A 133 6.49 10.56 -3.30
CA ILE A 133 6.36 11.93 -2.77
C ILE A 133 5.16 12.66 -3.39
N PRO A 134 5.01 12.74 -4.73
CA PRO A 134 3.85 13.39 -5.33
C PRO A 134 2.52 12.77 -4.91
N GLN A 135 2.48 11.45 -4.75
CA GLN A 135 1.27 10.74 -4.34
C GLN A 135 0.85 11.13 -2.92
N TYR A 136 1.78 11.15 -1.97
CA TYR A 136 1.50 11.58 -0.60
C TYR A 136 1.09 13.05 -0.54
N VAL A 137 1.77 13.93 -1.28
CA VAL A 137 1.42 15.35 -1.32
C VAL A 137 -0.01 15.56 -1.84
N LEU A 138 -0.40 14.90 -2.93
CA LEU A 138 -1.74 15.03 -3.50
C LEU A 138 -2.81 14.45 -2.57
N LEU A 139 -2.55 13.30 -1.96
CA LEU A 139 -3.49 12.66 -1.04
C LEU A 139 -3.71 13.52 0.20
N THR A 140 -2.63 14.00 0.83
CA THR A 140 -2.71 14.88 2.00
C THR A 140 -3.35 16.23 1.65
N ALA A 141 -3.04 16.81 0.49
CA ALA A 141 -3.68 18.05 0.05
C ALA A 141 -5.19 17.85 -0.14
N GLY A 142 -5.61 16.74 -0.75
CA GLY A 142 -7.02 16.38 -0.91
C GLY A 142 -7.74 16.20 0.43
N GLU A 143 -7.11 15.50 1.36
CA GLU A 143 -7.64 15.30 2.71
C GLU A 143 -7.81 16.63 3.46
N VAL A 144 -6.79 17.48 3.46
CA VAL A 144 -6.83 18.79 4.12
C VAL A 144 -7.91 19.68 3.51
N MET A 145 -7.98 19.75 2.18
CA MET A 145 -9.01 20.54 1.50
C MET A 145 -10.41 20.01 1.79
N PHE A 146 -10.64 18.70 1.77
CA PHE A 146 -11.98 18.13 2.03
C PHE A 146 -12.38 18.24 3.51
N SER A 147 -11.47 17.86 4.41
CA SER A 147 -11.77 17.76 5.85
C SER A 147 -11.91 19.13 6.51
N ILE A 148 -10.96 20.05 6.26
CA ILE A 148 -11.00 21.38 6.89
C ILE A 148 -12.17 22.20 6.36
N THR A 149 -12.40 22.22 5.04
CA THR A 149 -13.50 23.01 4.47
C THR A 149 -14.87 22.43 4.85
N GLY A 150 -15.01 21.10 4.91
CA GLY A 150 -16.24 20.44 5.34
C GLY A 150 -16.58 20.75 6.80
N LEU A 151 -15.57 20.74 7.68
CA LEU A 151 -15.71 21.16 9.07
C LEU A 151 -16.08 22.65 9.15
N GLU A 152 -15.34 23.53 8.49
CA GLU A 152 -15.59 24.98 8.50
C GLU A 152 -17.01 25.31 8.02
N PHE A 153 -17.47 24.68 6.94
CA PHE A 153 -18.84 24.81 6.47
C PHE A 153 -19.85 24.34 7.52
N SER A 154 -19.64 23.15 8.09
CA SER A 154 -20.50 22.61 9.14
C SER A 154 -20.55 23.52 10.37
N TYR A 155 -19.43 24.15 10.73
CA TYR A 155 -19.35 25.13 11.82
C TYR A 155 -20.08 26.44 11.51
N SER A 156 -19.98 26.93 10.27
CA SER A 156 -20.61 28.17 9.84
C SER A 156 -22.14 28.07 9.78
N GLN A 157 -22.65 26.86 9.51
CA GLN A 157 -24.09 26.56 9.41
C GLN A 157 -24.67 25.99 10.72
N ALA A 158 -23.84 25.78 11.75
CA ALA A 158 -24.25 25.23 13.03
C ALA A 158 -24.78 26.31 14.00
N PRO A 159 -25.89 26.05 14.70
CA PRO A 159 -26.35 26.89 15.82
C PRO A 159 -25.28 26.99 16.92
N THR A 160 -25.21 28.13 17.59
CA THR A 160 -24.14 28.46 18.55
C THR A 160 -23.96 27.43 19.68
N ASN A 161 -25.03 26.77 20.13
CA ASN A 161 -24.97 25.75 21.19
C ASN A 161 -24.61 24.32 20.71
N MET A 162 -24.61 24.04 19.40
CA MET A 162 -24.43 22.69 18.84
C MET A 162 -23.10 22.47 18.09
N LYS A 163 -22.26 23.49 18.01
CA LYS A 163 -20.97 23.47 17.28
C LYS A 163 -20.07 22.31 17.72
N SER A 164 -19.95 22.06 19.03
CA SER A 164 -19.12 20.96 19.56
C SER A 164 -19.70 19.57 19.27
N VAL A 165 -21.03 19.42 19.23
CA VAL A 165 -21.70 18.14 18.93
C VAL A 165 -21.54 17.78 17.46
N LEU A 166 -21.59 18.76 16.55
CA LEU A 166 -21.37 18.54 15.12
C LEU A 166 -19.91 18.18 14.80
N GLN A 167 -18.95 18.81 15.47
CA GLN A 167 -17.55 18.41 15.37
C GLN A 167 -17.33 16.98 15.88
N ALA A 168 -17.92 16.62 17.02
CA ALA A 168 -17.85 15.26 17.55
C ALA A 168 -18.51 14.24 16.60
N GLY A 169 -19.64 14.62 15.97
CA GLY A 169 -20.30 13.83 14.94
C GLY A 169 -19.43 13.61 13.71
N TRP A 170 -18.70 14.63 13.26
CA TRP A 170 -17.71 14.51 12.18
C TRP A 170 -16.59 13.54 12.53
N LEU A 171 -16.00 13.66 13.73
CA LEU A 171 -14.95 12.73 14.17
C LEU A 171 -15.46 11.29 14.31
N LEU A 172 -16.72 11.11 14.70
CA LEU A 172 -17.36 9.80 14.77
C LEU A 172 -17.50 9.15 13.39
N THR A 173 -17.91 9.89 12.36
CA THR A 173 -18.00 9.35 11.00
C THR A 173 -16.62 8.99 10.44
N VAL A 174 -15.59 9.78 10.74
CA VAL A 174 -14.19 9.46 10.41
C VAL A 174 -13.76 8.16 11.10
N ALA A 175 -14.08 7.98 12.39
CA ALA A 175 -13.76 6.76 13.11
C ALA A 175 -14.42 5.52 12.48
N PHE A 176 -15.70 5.60 12.13
CA PHE A 176 -16.38 4.52 11.41
C PHE A 176 -15.76 4.24 10.03
N GLY A 177 -15.37 5.29 9.29
CA GLY A 177 -14.67 5.15 8.01
C GLY A 177 -13.34 4.40 8.16
N ASN A 178 -12.54 4.75 9.17
CA ASN A 178 -11.27 4.08 9.46
C ASN A 178 -11.46 2.59 9.81
N VAL A 179 -12.53 2.25 10.54
CA VAL A 179 -12.87 0.84 10.82
C VAL A 179 -13.22 0.09 9.54
N ILE A 180 -13.99 0.69 8.63
CA ILE A 180 -14.33 0.08 7.35
C ILE A 180 -13.06 -0.18 6.52
N VAL A 181 -12.14 0.80 6.45
CA VAL A 181 -10.87 0.65 5.73
C VAL A 181 -10.06 -0.52 6.28
N LEU A 182 -9.96 -0.66 7.60
CA LEU A 182 -9.25 -1.76 8.25
C LEU A 182 -9.88 -3.12 7.89
N ILE A 183 -11.20 -3.24 7.99
CA ILE A 183 -11.92 -4.48 7.66
C ILE A 183 -11.71 -4.87 6.20
N VAL A 184 -11.71 -3.92 5.28
CA VAL A 184 -11.48 -4.21 3.85
C VAL A 184 -10.02 -4.63 3.61
N ALA A 185 -9.05 -3.92 4.19
CA ALA A 185 -7.63 -4.18 3.98
C ALA A 185 -7.16 -5.52 4.58
N GLU A 186 -7.62 -5.89 5.77
CA GLU A 186 -7.22 -7.16 6.42
C GLU A 186 -8.19 -8.31 6.15
N GLY A 187 -9.48 -8.02 5.99
CA GLY A 187 -10.54 -9.01 5.96
C GLY A 187 -10.96 -9.47 4.56
N ALA A 188 -10.74 -8.67 3.50
CA ALA A 188 -11.23 -9.01 2.17
C ALA A 188 -10.27 -9.91 1.37
N GLY A 189 -8.99 -9.99 1.75
CA GLY A 189 -7.98 -10.81 1.06
C GLY A 189 -7.85 -10.47 -0.43
N LEU A 190 -8.14 -9.23 -0.81
CA LEU A 190 -8.09 -8.78 -2.19
C LEU A 190 -6.65 -8.49 -2.60
N GLU A 191 -6.38 -8.55 -3.90
CA GLU A 191 -5.12 -8.04 -4.42
C GLU A 191 -5.07 -6.52 -4.24
N GLN A 192 -3.91 -6.01 -3.84
CA GLN A 192 -3.72 -4.61 -3.45
C GLN A 192 -4.18 -3.58 -4.51
N TRP A 193 -4.05 -3.91 -5.81
CA TRP A 193 -4.53 -3.04 -6.89
C TRP A 193 -6.06 -2.93 -6.97
N LYS A 194 -6.79 -4.00 -6.61
CA LYS A 194 -8.25 -4.03 -6.59
C LYS A 194 -8.80 -3.20 -5.44
N GLU A 195 -8.10 -3.21 -4.29
CA GLU A 195 -8.44 -2.38 -3.13
C GLU A 195 -8.36 -0.89 -3.47
N PHE A 196 -7.25 -0.47 -4.09
CA PHE A 196 -7.09 0.93 -4.52
C PHE A 196 -8.17 1.36 -5.51
N LEU A 197 -8.54 0.49 -6.46
CA LEU A 197 -9.59 0.77 -7.42
C LEU A 197 -10.97 0.90 -6.73
N LEU A 198 -11.27 0.01 -5.79
CA LEU A 198 -12.51 0.04 -5.01
C LEU A 198 -12.67 1.37 -4.27
N PHE A 199 -11.64 1.81 -3.53
CA PHE A 199 -11.69 3.07 -2.80
C PHE A 199 -11.77 4.29 -3.73
N ALA A 200 -11.09 4.26 -4.89
CA ALA A 200 -11.17 5.33 -5.88
C ALA A 200 -12.59 5.49 -6.45
N VAL A 201 -13.25 4.38 -6.78
CA VAL A 201 -14.64 4.39 -7.30
C VAL A 201 -15.62 4.87 -6.22
N LEU A 202 -15.44 4.42 -4.98
CA LEU A 202 -16.28 4.85 -3.86
C LEU A 202 -16.15 6.36 -3.60
N LEU A 203 -14.92 6.88 -3.60
CA LEU A 203 -14.66 8.32 -3.46
C LEU A 203 -15.29 9.13 -4.59
N LEU A 204 -15.17 8.66 -5.84
CA LEU A 204 -15.78 9.31 -7.00
C LEU A 204 -17.31 9.38 -6.86
N GLY A 205 -17.94 8.28 -6.44
CA GLY A 205 -19.38 8.25 -6.16
C GLY A 205 -19.79 9.29 -5.11
N VAL A 206 -19.03 9.39 -4.03
CA VAL A 206 -19.23 10.41 -2.99
C VAL A 206 -19.09 11.82 -3.57
N CYS A 207 -18.06 12.11 -4.37
CA CYS A 207 -17.88 13.41 -5.02
C CYS A 207 -19.07 13.78 -5.92
N VAL A 208 -19.64 12.83 -6.67
CA VAL A 208 -20.81 13.06 -7.52
C VAL A 208 -22.05 13.40 -6.68
N ILE A 209 -22.30 12.64 -5.61
CA ILE A 209 -23.42 12.91 -4.69
C ILE A 209 -23.27 14.29 -4.05
N PHE A 210 -22.09 14.63 -3.54
CA PHE A 210 -21.81 15.96 -2.97
C PHE A 210 -21.99 17.08 -3.99
N SER A 211 -21.56 16.87 -5.25
CA SER A 211 -21.72 17.86 -6.31
C SER A 211 -23.21 18.12 -6.62
N ILE A 212 -24.04 17.07 -6.64
CA ILE A 212 -25.49 17.20 -6.82
C ILE A 212 -26.11 17.92 -5.61
N MET A 213 -25.76 17.53 -4.39
CA MET A 213 -26.26 18.19 -3.17
C MET A 213 -25.88 19.67 -3.12
N ALA A 214 -24.64 20.01 -3.48
CA ALA A 214 -24.17 21.38 -3.52
C ALA A 214 -24.93 22.23 -4.55
N TYR A 215 -25.30 21.65 -5.70
CA TYR A 215 -26.10 22.35 -6.71
C TYR A 215 -27.51 22.73 -6.19
N PHE A 216 -28.10 21.90 -5.34
CA PHE A 216 -29.41 22.15 -4.73
C PHE A 216 -29.34 22.86 -3.36
N TYR A 217 -28.15 23.22 -2.89
CA TYR A 217 -27.98 23.81 -1.57
C TYR A 217 -28.41 25.28 -1.54
N THR A 218 -29.30 25.62 -0.61
CA THR A 218 -29.68 27.00 -0.29
C THR A 218 -28.99 27.39 1.01
N ASN A 219 -28.23 28.50 1.00
CA ASN A 219 -27.57 29.02 2.19
C ASN A 219 -28.60 29.63 3.13
N ASN A 220 -28.60 29.20 4.39
CA ASN A 220 -29.41 29.84 5.43
C ASN A 220 -28.54 30.91 6.11
N ASP A 221 -29.06 32.14 6.24
CA ASP A 221 -28.33 33.22 6.88
C ASP A 221 -28.08 32.88 8.37
N PRO A 222 -26.81 32.85 8.84
CA PRO A 222 -26.49 32.46 10.22
C PRO A 222 -27.09 33.43 11.26
N GLU A 223 -27.25 34.71 10.90
CA GLU A 223 -27.88 35.71 11.77
C GLU A 223 -29.37 35.46 12.03
N GLN A 224 -30.09 34.84 11.07
CA GLN A 224 -31.50 34.51 11.27
C GLN A 224 -31.66 33.28 12.17
N LEU A 225 -30.75 32.32 12.04
CA LEU A 225 -30.70 31.14 12.88
C LEU A 225 -30.46 31.52 14.35
N ASP A 226 -29.43 32.33 14.64
CA ASP A 226 -29.12 32.75 16.00
C ASP A 226 -30.28 33.57 16.62
N LYS A 227 -30.99 34.41 15.83
CA LYS A 227 -32.16 35.15 16.32
C LYS A 227 -33.32 34.22 16.70
N ILE A 228 -33.64 33.23 15.87
CA ILE A 228 -34.69 32.25 16.14
C ILE A 228 -34.37 31.47 17.42
N PHE A 229 -33.12 31.03 17.59
CA PHE A 229 -32.69 30.29 18.78
C PHE A 229 -32.66 31.16 20.05
N LEU A 230 -32.20 32.41 19.96
CA LEU A 230 -32.23 33.34 21.08
C LEU A 230 -33.66 33.66 21.50
N GLU A 231 -34.57 33.78 20.52
CA GLU A 231 -35.99 33.94 20.76
C GLU A 231 -36.54 32.70 21.48
N ASP A 232 -36.36 31.49 20.94
CA ASP A 232 -36.82 30.22 21.56
C ASP A 232 -36.33 30.06 23.01
N SER A 233 -35.03 30.33 23.25
CA SER A 233 -34.46 30.23 24.60
C SER A 233 -35.07 31.22 25.60
N LYS A 234 -35.51 32.39 25.11
CA LYS A 234 -36.16 33.41 25.93
C LYS A 234 -37.61 33.04 26.23
N TRP A 235 -38.32 32.46 25.25
CA TRP A 235 -39.67 31.92 25.45
C TRP A 235 -39.67 30.80 26.50
N ASP A 236 -38.68 29.91 26.48
CA ASP A 236 -38.53 28.84 27.48
C ASP A 236 -38.31 29.41 28.90
N GLU A 237 -37.46 30.43 29.05
CA GLU A 237 -37.23 31.11 30.33
C GLU A 237 -38.50 31.83 30.84
N ASP A 238 -39.21 32.52 29.93
CA ASP A 238 -40.45 33.25 30.24
C ASP A 238 -41.59 32.28 30.64
N GLU A 239 -41.70 31.11 30.02
CA GLU A 239 -42.67 30.06 30.41
C GLU A 239 -42.38 29.48 31.79
N ASP A 240 -41.11 29.18 32.09
CA ASP A 240 -40.69 28.61 33.36
C ASP A 240 -40.96 29.57 34.54
N ASP A 241 -40.71 30.87 34.35
CA ASP A 241 -40.98 31.89 35.36
C ASP A 241 -42.48 32.14 35.56
N ASN A 242 -43.28 32.08 34.49
CA ASN A 242 -44.73 32.16 34.58
C ASN A 242 -45.32 30.95 35.33
N MET A 243 -44.76 29.75 35.12
CA MET A 243 -45.16 28.55 35.84
C MET A 243 -44.83 28.62 37.34
N LYS A 244 -43.66 29.16 37.72
CA LYS A 244 -43.29 29.41 39.12
C LYS A 244 -44.25 30.39 39.79
N LYS A 245 -44.54 31.52 39.14
CA LYS A 245 -45.45 32.55 39.67
C LYS A 245 -46.87 32.03 39.87
N LYS A 246 -47.38 31.23 38.92
CA LYS A 246 -48.68 30.56 39.02
C LYS A 246 -48.71 29.58 40.20
N ASN A 247 -47.64 28.84 40.43
CA ASN A 247 -47.53 27.92 41.56
C ASN A 247 -47.50 28.67 42.90
N GLU A 248 -46.81 29.81 42.99
CA GLU A 248 -46.81 30.67 44.18
C GLU A 248 -48.20 31.27 44.47
N GLU A 249 -48.91 31.75 43.46
CA GLU A 249 -50.29 32.26 43.59
C GLU A 249 -51.27 31.16 44.04
N ILE A 250 -51.11 29.92 43.56
CA ILE A 250 -51.91 28.77 43.99
C ILE A 250 -51.63 28.44 45.47
N GLN A 251 -50.38 28.49 45.92
CA GLN A 251 -50.01 28.24 47.32
C GLN A 251 -50.56 29.33 48.27
N LEU A 252 -50.49 30.60 47.88
CA LEU A 252 -51.04 31.73 48.64
C LEU A 252 -52.57 31.65 48.78
N ASN A 253 -53.27 31.29 47.70
CA ASN A 253 -54.73 31.11 47.73
C ASN A 253 -55.18 29.90 48.57
N LYS A 254 -54.37 28.83 48.62
CA LYS A 254 -54.63 27.66 49.47
C LYS A 254 -54.43 27.97 50.95
N ALA A 255 -53.42 28.78 51.28
CA ALA A 255 -53.17 29.26 52.64
C ALA A 255 -54.29 30.19 53.15
N GLY A 256 -54.79 31.11 52.29
CA GLY A 256 -55.88 32.02 52.64
C GLY A 256 -57.25 31.35 52.82
N LYS A 257 -57.50 30.20 52.19
CA LYS A 257 -58.73 29.41 52.40
C LYS A 257 -58.71 28.55 53.68
N SER A 258 -57.53 28.28 54.24
CA SER A 258 -57.38 27.42 55.43
C SER A 258 -57.47 28.17 56.77
N THR A 259 -57.58 29.51 56.78
CA THR A 259 -57.57 30.35 57.99
C THR A 259 -58.90 31.07 58.28
N ARG A 260 -60.01 30.70 57.63
CA ARG A 260 -61.35 31.09 58.08
C ARG A 260 -61.94 30.01 58.99
N LEU A 261 -61.60 30.10 60.28
CA LEU A 261 -62.38 29.57 61.40
C LEU A 261 -63.56 30.51 61.68
#